data_AF-A0A2M7Y848-F1
#
_entry.id   AF-A0A2M7Y848-F1
#
_cell.length_a   1.000
_cell.length_b   1.000
_cell.length_c   1.000
_cell.angle_alpha   90.00
_cell.angle_beta   90.00
_cell.angle_gamma   90.00
#
_symmetry.space_group_name_H-M   'P 1'
#
loop_
_entity.id
_entity.type
_entity.pdbx_description
1 polymer ?
#
loop_
_entity_poly.entity_id
_entity_poly.type
_entity_poly.pdbx_seq_one_letter_code
_entity_poly.pdbx_strand_id
1 'polypeptide(L)'
;EEPNTLWHAPLGEPHRRLTRNGPGAHPAGTRVSRIPAGHPEGYLEGFATLYAEAAAAIRARRAGAAVPPEVTFPGVAEGVAGVAFVDACVRSSRDGGVWVAL
;
A
#
# COMPACT_ATOMS: atom_id res chain seq x y z
N GLU A 1 -12.36 11.43 -5.06
CA GLU A 1 -11.63 10.44 -4.24
C GLU A 1 -11.20 11.12 -2.96
N GLU A 2 -11.19 10.43 -1.81
CA GLU A 2 -10.76 10.98 -0.50
C GLU A 2 -9.54 10.21 0.05
N PRO A 3 -8.38 10.27 -0.63
CA PRO A 3 -7.22 9.41 -0.31
C PRO A 3 -6.50 9.79 1.00
N ASN A 4 -6.91 10.90 1.61
CA ASN A 4 -6.34 11.39 2.88
C ASN A 4 -7.17 10.97 4.10
N THR A 5 -8.23 10.19 3.92
CA THR A 5 -9.13 9.77 4.99
C THR A 5 -9.21 8.24 5.05
N LEU A 6 -9.11 7.70 6.27
CA LEU A 6 -9.35 6.29 6.57
C LEU A 6 -10.46 6.18 7.63
N TRP A 7 -11.48 5.38 7.34
CA TRP A 7 -12.50 5.03 8.33
C TRP A 7 -12.07 3.79 9.11
N HIS A 8 -11.97 3.93 10.43
CA HIS A 8 -11.68 2.85 11.36
C HIS A 8 -12.93 2.60 12.21
N ALA A 9 -13.55 1.44 12.06
CA ALA A 9 -14.81 1.10 12.72
C ALA A 9 -14.69 -0.24 13.48
N PRO A 10 -14.15 -0.24 14.71
CA PRO A 10 -14.11 -1.43 15.56
C PRO A 10 -15.52 -1.91 15.93
N LEU A 11 -15.68 -3.23 16.09
CA LEU A 11 -16.95 -3.82 16.50
C LEU A 11 -17.34 -3.35 17.91
N GLY A 12 -18.56 -2.82 18.04
CA GLY A 12 -19.09 -2.36 19.34
C GLY A 12 -18.61 -0.97 19.76
N GLU A 13 -17.89 -0.24 18.90
CA GLU A 13 -17.37 1.08 19.19
C GLU A 13 -17.80 2.13 18.15
N PRO A 14 -17.75 3.44 18.48
CA PRO A 14 -17.96 4.49 17.49
C PRO A 14 -16.94 4.42 16.35
N HIS A 15 -17.42 4.66 15.13
CA HIS A 15 -16.56 4.87 13.97
C HIS A 15 -15.63 6.07 14.16
N ARG A 16 -14.40 5.95 13.66
CA ARG A 16 -13.36 6.96 13.80
C ARG A 16 -12.84 7.32 12.42
N ARG A 17 -12.73 8.62 12.16
CA ARG A 17 -12.11 9.14 10.95
C ARG A 17 -10.65 9.47 11.24
N LEU A 18 -9.74 8.70 10.66
CA LEU A 18 -8.31 9.00 10.68
C LEU A 18 -7.95 9.81 9.44
N THR A 19 -7.11 10.83 9.61
CA THR A 19 -6.61 11.66 8.51
C THR A 19 -5.12 11.44 8.29
N ARG A 20 -4.66 11.57 7.04
CA ARG A 20 -3.24 11.49 6.68
C ARG A 20 -2.42 12.41 7.59
N ASN A 21 -1.35 11.85 8.16
CA ASN A 21 -0.42 12.53 9.07
C ASN A 21 -1.10 13.19 10.29
N GLY A 22 -2.38 12.88 10.56
CA GLY A 22 -3.16 13.44 11.65
C GLY A 22 -3.03 12.65 12.95
N PRO A 23 -3.77 13.06 13.99
CA PRO A 23 -3.81 12.35 15.27
C PRO A 23 -4.21 10.88 15.10
N GLY A 24 -3.43 9.97 15.69
CA GLY A 24 -3.66 8.53 15.57
C GLY A 24 -3.18 7.90 14.26
N ALA A 25 -2.48 8.64 13.38
CA ALA A 25 -1.84 8.07 12.20
C ALA A 25 -0.72 7.09 12.60
N HIS A 26 -0.63 5.98 11.88
CA HIS A 26 0.39 4.95 12.12
C HIS A 26 1.79 5.46 11.71
N PRO A 27 2.88 5.10 12.44
CA PRO A 27 4.24 5.54 12.12
C PRO A 27 4.69 5.25 10.68
N ALA A 28 4.22 4.15 10.09
CA ALA A 28 4.52 3.83 8.69
C ALA A 28 3.91 4.84 7.71
N GLY A 29 2.72 5.37 8.01
CA GLY A 29 2.06 6.39 7.19
C GLY A 29 2.66 7.78 7.38
N THR A 30 3.05 8.13 8.61
CA THR A 30 3.70 9.41 8.89
C THR A 30 5.09 9.50 8.25
N ARG A 31 5.86 8.40 8.21
CA ARG A 31 7.19 8.31 7.57
C ARG A 31 7.18 8.79 6.11
N VAL A 32 6.12 8.46 5.38
CA VAL A 32 6.01 8.73 3.94
C VAL A 32 5.15 9.95 3.61
N SER A 33 4.63 10.65 4.62
CA SER A 33 3.89 11.90 4.45
C SER A 33 4.87 13.05 4.23
N ARG A 34 4.57 13.92 3.27
CA ARG A 34 5.47 15.00 2.84
C ARG A 34 5.08 16.36 3.42
N ILE A 35 3.80 16.55 3.71
CA ILE A 35 3.26 17.83 4.18
C ILE A 35 2.47 17.67 5.48
N PRO A 36 2.30 18.75 6.26
CA PRO A 36 1.59 18.69 7.54
C PRO A 36 0.14 18.23 7.38
N ALA A 37 -0.40 17.66 8.46
CA ALA A 37 -1.81 17.27 8.54
C ALA A 37 -2.75 18.41 8.07
N GLY A 38 -3.81 18.05 7.34
CA GLY A 38 -4.77 19.00 6.78
C GLY A 38 -4.37 19.56 5.42
N HIS A 39 -3.12 19.42 4.99
CA HIS A 39 -2.72 19.72 3.61
C HIS A 39 -2.87 18.45 2.76
N PRO A 40 -3.65 18.49 1.68
CA PRO A 40 -3.96 17.29 0.92
C PRO A 40 -2.75 16.83 0.09
N GLU A 41 -2.42 15.56 0.21
CA GLU A 41 -1.62 14.82 -0.77
C GLU A 41 -2.56 14.01 -1.68
N GLY A 42 -2.05 13.52 -2.80
CA GLY A 42 -2.85 12.77 -3.75
C GLY A 42 -2.07 11.67 -4.46
N TYR A 43 -2.56 11.35 -5.65
CA TYR A 43 -2.04 10.27 -6.49
C TYR A 43 -0.54 10.43 -6.81
N LEU A 44 -0.09 11.66 -7.08
CA LEU A 44 1.31 11.94 -7.39
C LEU A 44 2.23 11.65 -6.20
N GLU A 45 1.85 12.05 -5.00
CA GLU A 45 2.61 11.76 -3.79
C GLU A 45 2.61 10.26 -3.48
N GLY A 46 1.51 9.56 -3.76
CA GLY A 46 1.44 8.10 -3.69
C GLY A 46 2.47 7.43 -4.61
N PHE A 47 2.52 7.83 -5.88
CA PHE A 47 3.52 7.33 -6.83
C PHE A 47 4.94 7.71 -6.44
N ALA A 48 5.16 8.94 -5.99
CA ALA A 48 6.47 9.38 -5.50
C ALA A 48 6.94 8.52 -4.33
N THR A 49 6.03 8.05 -3.46
CA THR A 49 6.36 7.12 -2.36
C THR A 49 6.80 5.76 -2.91
N LEU A 50 6.07 5.19 -3.87
CA LEU A 50 6.46 3.91 -4.50
C LEU A 50 7.89 3.97 -5.09
N TYR A 51 8.17 5.03 -5.85
CA TYR A 51 9.48 5.21 -6.46
C TYR A 51 10.59 5.51 -5.43
N ALA A 52 10.29 6.25 -4.37
CA ALA A 52 11.26 6.54 -3.32
C ALA A 52 11.68 5.26 -2.57
N GLU A 53 10.71 4.41 -2.22
CA GLU A 53 10.96 3.13 -1.54
C GLU A 53 11.75 2.16 -2.43
N ALA A 54 11.35 2.01 -3.70
CA ALA A 54 12.10 1.19 -4.66
C ALA A 54 13.53 1.70 -4.87
N ALA A 55 13.72 3.03 -4.95
CA ALA A 55 15.04 3.62 -5.11
C ALA A 55 15.92 3.42 -3.86
N ALA A 56 15.35 3.47 -2.65
CA ALA A 56 16.06 3.17 -1.41
C ALA A 56 16.58 1.72 -1.41
N ALA A 57 15.74 0.76 -1.81
CA ALA A 57 16.13 -0.64 -1.94
C ALA A 57 17.23 -0.84 -2.99
N ILE A 58 17.10 -0.24 -4.17
CA ILE A 58 18.14 -0.31 -5.23
C ILE A 58 19.48 0.23 -4.73
N ARG A 59 19.48 1.39 -4.05
CA ARG A 59 20.71 2.00 -3.52
C ARG A 59 21.38 1.12 -2.46
N ALA A 60 20.61 0.57 -1.51
CA ALA A 60 21.12 -0.34 -0.49
C ALA A 60 21.79 -1.57 -1.13
N ARG A 61 21.11 -2.20 -2.10
CA ARG A 61 21.63 -3.36 -2.82
C ARG A 61 22.91 -3.05 -3.59
N ARG A 62 22.98 -1.90 -4.28
CA ARG A 62 24.19 -1.47 -5.01
C ARG A 62 25.37 -1.20 -4.08
N ALA A 63 25.10 -0.71 -2.87
CA ALA A 63 26.12 -0.47 -1.84
C ALA A 63 26.54 -1.74 -1.08
N GLY A 64 25.97 -2.91 -1.39
CA GLY A 64 26.20 -4.14 -0.62
C GLY A 64 25.61 -4.10 0.80
N ALA A 65 24.73 -3.14 1.09
CA ALA A 65 24.07 -2.98 2.38
C ALA A 65 22.73 -3.73 2.42
N ALA A 66 22.26 -4.04 3.64
CA ALA A 66 20.91 -4.52 3.84
C ALA A 66 19.89 -3.42 3.50
N VAL A 67 18.76 -3.81 2.92
CA VAL A 67 17.62 -2.90 2.72
C VAL A 67 17.01 -2.60 4.10
N PRO A 68 16.76 -1.33 4.46
CA PRO A 68 16.14 -1.00 5.74
C PRO A 68 14.75 -1.67 5.87
N PRO A 69 14.40 -2.21 7.06
CA PRO A 69 13.17 -3.00 7.24
C PRO A 69 11.88 -2.19 7.04
N GLU A 70 11.94 -0.87 7.18
CA GLU A 70 10.81 0.02 6.95
C GLU A 70 10.51 0.26 5.46
N VAL A 71 11.48 0.01 4.57
CA VAL A 71 11.32 0.19 3.12
C VAL A 71 10.40 -0.89 2.57
N THR A 72 9.29 -0.48 1.96
CA THR A 72 8.29 -1.38 1.39
C THR A 72 7.87 -0.93 0.00
N PHE A 73 7.83 -1.87 -0.93
CA PHE A 73 7.39 -1.65 -2.31
C PHE A 73 6.94 -2.99 -2.91
N PRO A 74 6.00 -2.99 -3.85
CA PRO A 74 5.61 -4.21 -4.56
C PRO A 74 6.78 -4.71 -5.41
N GLY A 75 7.16 -5.97 -5.23
CA GLY A 75 8.22 -6.65 -5.96
C GLY A 75 7.68 -7.65 -6.98
N VAL A 76 8.58 -8.54 -7.43
CA VAL A 76 8.24 -9.57 -8.41
C VAL A 76 7.21 -10.56 -7.85
N ALA A 77 7.31 -10.90 -6.56
CA ALA A 77 6.38 -11.83 -5.92
C ALA A 77 4.94 -11.29 -5.93
N GLU A 78 4.74 -10.02 -5.58
CA GLU A 78 3.44 -9.35 -5.63
C GLU A 78 2.92 -9.27 -7.07
N GLY A 79 3.81 -9.06 -8.06
CA GLY A 79 3.48 -9.10 -9.48
C GLY A 79 2.97 -10.47 -9.94
N VAL A 80 3.66 -11.56 -9.57
CA VAL A 80 3.25 -12.93 -9.88
C VAL A 80 1.91 -13.26 -9.22
N ALA A 81 1.74 -12.89 -7.94
CA ALA A 81 0.48 -13.08 -7.22
C ALA A 81 -0.69 -12.35 -7.89
N GLY A 82 -0.46 -11.14 -8.39
CA GLY A 82 -1.45 -10.37 -9.14
C GLY A 82 -1.90 -11.07 -10.43
N VAL A 83 -0.95 -11.59 -11.22
CA VAL A 83 -1.27 -12.33 -12.45
C VAL A 83 -2.01 -13.64 -12.15
N ALA A 84 -1.56 -14.39 -11.13
CA ALA A 84 -2.22 -15.62 -10.70
C ALA A 84 -3.67 -15.37 -10.25
N PHE A 85 -3.91 -14.28 -9.52
CA PHE A 85 -5.26 -13.87 -9.13
C PHE A 85 -6.16 -13.54 -10.33
N VAL A 86 -5.64 -12.83 -11.33
CA VAL A 86 -6.40 -12.53 -12.55
C VAL A 86 -6.73 -13.81 -13.32
N ASP A 87 -5.77 -14.73 -13.47
CA ASP A 87 -6.00 -16.03 -14.10
C ASP A 87 -7.07 -16.85 -13.37
N ALA A 88 -7.00 -16.93 -12.04
CA ALA A 88 -7.99 -17.62 -11.22
C ALA A 88 -9.40 -17.02 -11.40
N CYS A 89 -9.53 -15.69 -11.40
CA CYS A 89 -10.80 -15.02 -11.69
C CYS A 89 -11.36 -15.39 -13.07
N VAL A 90 -10.50 -15.45 -14.09
CA VAL A 90 -10.89 -15.81 -15.46
C VAL A 90 -11.32 -17.27 -15.56
N ARG A 91 -10.59 -18.20 -14.91
CA ARG A 91 -10.97 -19.62 -14.85
C ARG A 91 -12.30 -19.82 -14.13
N SER A 92 -12.46 -19.21 -12.95
CA SER A 92 -13.72 -19.25 -12.20
C SER A 92 -14.90 -18.75 -13.05
N SER A 93 -14.74 -17.60 -13.72
CA SER A 93 -15.78 -17.03 -14.57
C SER A 93 -16.19 -17.95 -15.73
N ARG A 94 -15.21 -18.57 -16.41
CA ARG A 94 -15.46 -19.53 -17.50
C ARG A 94 -16.21 -20.78 -17.01
N ASP A 95 -15.96 -21.20 -15.78
CA ASP A 95 -16.56 -22.39 -15.18
C ASP A 95 -17.83 -22.09 -14.37
N GLY A 96 -18.44 -20.91 -14.55
CA GLY A 96 -19.72 -20.55 -13.94
C GLY A 96 -19.63 -19.97 -12.53
N GLY A 97 -18.51 -19.35 -12.17
CA GLY A 97 -18.30 -18.68 -10.88
C GLY A 97 -17.94 -19.64 -9.73
N VAL A 98 -17.38 -20.79 -10.04
CA VAL A 98 -16.97 -21.79 -9.03
C VAL A 98 -15.67 -21.41 -8.34
N TRP A 99 -15.46 -21.95 -7.14
CA TRP A 99 -14.19 -21.85 -6.45
C TRP A 99 -13.09 -22.56 -7.23
N VAL A 100 -11.95 -21.89 -7.40
CA VAL A 100 -10.75 -22.43 -8.02
C VAL A 100 -9.53 -22.11 -7.16
N ALA A 101 -8.50 -22.95 -7.22
CA ALA A 101 -7.23 -22.66 -6.58
C ALA A 101 -6.50 -21.51 -7.29
N LEU A 102 -5.74 -20.74 -6.50
CA LEU A 102 -4.77 -19.73 -6.94
C LEU A 102 -3.45 -20.39 -7.37
#